data_AF-A0A660S3Z6-F1
#
_entry.id   AF-A0A660S3Z6-F1
#
_cell.length_a   1.000
_cell.length_b   1.000
_cell.length_c   1.000
_cell.angle_alpha   90.00
_cell.angle_beta   90.00
_cell.angle_gamma   90.00
#
_symmetry.space_group_name_H-M   'P 1'
#
loop_
_entity.id
_entity.type
_entity.pdbx_description
1 polymer ?
#
loop_
_entity_poly.entity_id
_entity_poly.type
_entity_poly.pdbx_seq_one_letter_code
_entity_poly.pdbx_strand_id
1 'polypeptide(L)'
;MCGIRSELSSEWKAEDVDEFWKKVKLPEGLLREGERLCGVCLVKRLAPRSFFKEFLGEDPSSFPSTAEMASISTKLKLTEIVAKEIKDRFNELNQKIESKLPSSKSVSLLKNHLLYEIDGQWLMEESYRKEYLEREYGARVDEKDLEEMKTFLRENKISPEKYYAVLLMDGDDMGKWLKGEKMPLIGDLIHPQVKNLLITYSKNKGKKNLQTLLCKPHPMSPSFHQAFSRKLSIFALTKVREIVENHYGKLIYCGGDDVLALLPTDFVLPCAKQIQSAFKETLSPFASMSAGIVIAHYKCPLKVVLDKVRDAEKEAKNNYGKNSFCVKVLTHSGEWGDTGSKWQLEDVDVLEFIRNLICKFMSDEISSRFPYQFLHTTMTLLKNGKHNEKTYEILKRELKRVYERKVEDEVFLSELLRIFKAYKDNIAEPFEKFARLLLLAKFIAKGERD
;
A
#
# COMPACT_ATOMS: atom_id res chain seq x y z
N MET A 1 -1.91 -5.67 23.99
CA MET A 1 -2.16 -5.85 22.54
C MET A 1 -3.38 -5.08 22.00
N CYS A 2 -4.65 -5.40 22.36
CA CYS A 2 -5.80 -4.71 21.75
C CYS A 2 -6.24 -3.40 22.45
N GLY A 3 -5.94 -3.23 23.74
CA GLY A 3 -6.32 -2.03 24.52
C GLY A 3 -7.82 -1.82 24.71
N ILE A 4 -8.66 -2.78 24.29
CA ILE A 4 -10.14 -2.66 24.32
C ILE A 4 -10.78 -3.67 25.28
N ARG A 5 -10.22 -4.88 25.34
CA ARG A 5 -10.75 -5.97 26.19
C ARG A 5 -9.84 -6.16 27.38
N SER A 6 -10.42 -6.49 28.53
CA SER A 6 -9.69 -6.83 29.74
C SER A 6 -8.75 -8.00 29.50
N GLU A 7 -7.57 -7.95 30.12
CA GLU A 7 -6.63 -9.06 30.11
C GLU A 7 -7.19 -10.29 30.82
N LEU A 8 -6.63 -11.47 30.49
CA LEU A 8 -6.91 -12.68 31.26
C LEU A 8 -6.57 -12.41 32.73
N SER A 9 -7.34 -13.00 33.65
CA SER A 9 -7.20 -12.81 35.10
C SER A 9 -7.50 -11.40 35.65
N SER A 10 -8.09 -10.49 34.86
CA SER A 10 -8.39 -9.11 35.29
C SER A 10 -9.31 -8.98 36.52
N GLU A 11 -10.05 -10.03 36.90
CA GLU A 11 -10.88 -10.07 38.11
C GLU A 11 -10.12 -10.55 39.36
N TRP A 12 -8.87 -10.97 39.22
CA TRP A 12 -8.03 -11.45 40.33
C TRP A 12 -7.34 -10.29 41.05
N LYS A 13 -6.77 -10.54 42.24
CA LYS A 13 -5.95 -9.53 42.91
C LYS A 13 -4.68 -9.28 42.09
N ALA A 14 -4.15 -8.05 42.14
CA ALA A 14 -3.00 -7.66 41.31
C ALA A 14 -1.77 -8.57 41.49
N GLU A 15 -1.50 -9.01 42.73
CA GLU A 15 -0.42 -9.95 43.07
C GLU A 15 -0.60 -11.31 42.37
N ASP A 16 -1.83 -11.82 42.33
CA ASP A 16 -2.19 -13.08 41.67
C ASP A 16 -2.07 -12.97 40.14
N VAL A 17 -2.36 -11.79 39.57
CA VAL A 17 -2.22 -11.51 38.13
C VAL A 17 -0.75 -11.49 37.72
N ASP A 18 0.11 -10.82 38.49
CA ASP A 18 1.54 -10.79 38.21
C ASP A 18 2.17 -12.17 38.35
N GLU A 19 1.77 -12.94 39.38
CA GLU A 19 2.23 -14.30 39.54
C GLU A 19 1.74 -15.22 38.41
N PHE A 20 0.49 -15.06 37.96
CA PHE A 20 -0.04 -15.76 36.80
C PHE A 20 0.80 -15.49 35.55
N TRP A 21 1.00 -14.22 35.17
CA TRP A 21 1.77 -13.88 33.97
C TRP A 21 3.26 -14.24 34.07
N LYS A 22 3.84 -14.26 35.28
CA LYS A 22 5.19 -14.83 35.51
C LYS A 22 5.25 -16.34 35.27
N LYS A 23 4.16 -17.06 35.56
CA LYS A 23 4.04 -18.51 35.35
C LYS A 23 3.66 -18.88 33.93
N VAL A 24 2.98 -18.01 33.19
CA VAL A 24 2.60 -18.24 31.79
C VAL A 24 3.86 -18.30 30.92
N LYS A 25 4.26 -19.53 30.57
CA LYS A 25 5.31 -19.79 29.59
C LYS A 25 4.68 -20.09 28.25
N LEU A 26 4.65 -19.10 27.37
CA LEU A 26 4.40 -19.33 25.95
C LEU A 26 5.71 -19.72 25.25
N PRO A 27 5.66 -20.43 24.10
CA PRO A 27 6.83 -20.64 23.28
C PRO A 27 7.60 -19.33 23.04
N GLU A 28 8.93 -19.42 23.04
CA GLU A 28 9.82 -18.25 22.96
C GLU A 28 9.42 -17.29 21.82
N GLY A 29 9.44 -15.99 22.14
CA GLY A 29 9.08 -14.90 21.22
C GLY A 29 7.59 -14.63 21.02
N LEU A 30 6.67 -15.40 21.62
CA LEU A 30 5.21 -15.16 21.49
C LEU A 30 4.62 -14.20 22.54
N LEU A 31 5.35 -13.93 23.62
CA LEU A 31 4.96 -12.98 24.66
C LEU A 31 6.18 -12.13 25.03
N ARG A 32 6.03 -10.81 25.01
CA ARG A 32 7.08 -9.90 25.47
C ARG A 32 7.04 -9.75 26.98
N GLU A 33 8.18 -9.38 27.57
CA GLU A 33 8.24 -9.05 28.99
C GLU A 33 7.26 -7.90 29.31
N GLY A 34 6.41 -8.13 30.31
CA GLY A 34 5.35 -7.20 30.72
C GLY A 34 4.14 -7.12 29.77
N GLU A 35 4.10 -7.90 28.67
CA GLU A 35 2.92 -7.96 27.82
C GLU A 35 1.82 -8.84 28.44
N ARG A 36 0.62 -8.28 28.57
CA ARG A 36 -0.57 -8.99 29.02
C ARG A 36 -1.61 -9.05 27.90
N LEU A 37 -2.27 -10.19 27.74
CA LEU A 37 -3.19 -10.47 26.64
C LEU A 37 -4.61 -10.77 27.14
N CYS A 38 -5.61 -10.28 26.43
CA CYS A 38 -7.00 -10.77 26.56
C CYS A 38 -7.18 -12.10 25.84
N GLY A 39 -8.25 -12.84 26.13
CA GLY A 39 -8.52 -14.14 25.51
C GLY A 39 -8.49 -14.11 23.98
N VAL A 40 -9.07 -13.08 23.34
CA VAL A 40 -9.06 -12.93 21.87
C VAL A 40 -7.65 -12.70 21.32
N CYS A 41 -6.84 -11.88 22.00
CA CYS A 41 -5.46 -11.62 21.58
C CYS A 41 -4.57 -12.86 21.77
N LEU A 42 -4.79 -13.61 22.84
CA LEU A 42 -4.10 -14.88 23.06
C LEU A 42 -4.42 -15.88 21.95
N VAL A 43 -5.71 -16.05 21.60
CA VAL A 43 -6.12 -16.91 20.48
C VAL A 43 -5.46 -16.46 19.18
N LYS A 44 -5.46 -15.16 18.85
CA LYS A 44 -4.78 -14.65 17.65
C LYS A 44 -3.28 -14.95 17.62
N ARG A 45 -2.61 -14.95 18.78
CA ARG A 45 -1.17 -15.23 18.90
C ARG A 45 -0.87 -16.71 18.72
N LEU A 46 -1.71 -17.59 19.28
CA LEU A 46 -1.48 -19.05 19.29
C LEU A 46 -2.05 -19.77 18.06
N ALA A 47 -3.19 -19.33 17.54
CA ALA A 47 -3.90 -20.00 16.45
C ALA A 47 -3.03 -20.29 15.21
N PRO A 48 -2.11 -19.40 14.76
CA PRO A 48 -1.21 -19.70 13.64
C PRO A 48 -0.44 -21.01 13.82
N ARG A 49 0.24 -21.17 14.97
CA ARG A 49 1.10 -22.34 15.25
C ARG A 49 0.31 -23.55 15.74
N SER A 50 -0.74 -23.33 16.52
CA SER A 50 -1.46 -24.40 17.23
C SER A 50 -2.65 -24.98 16.47
N PHE A 51 -3.22 -24.25 15.51
CA PHE A 51 -4.41 -24.69 14.79
C PHE A 51 -4.22 -24.64 13.28
N PHE A 52 -3.84 -23.48 12.73
CA PHE A 52 -3.76 -23.32 11.29
C PHE A 52 -2.62 -24.10 10.65
N LYS A 53 -1.50 -24.32 11.37
CA LYS A 53 -0.38 -25.11 10.86
C LYS A 53 -0.79 -26.53 10.46
N GLU A 54 -1.60 -27.19 11.28
CA GLU A 54 -2.09 -28.54 11.00
C GLU A 54 -3.10 -28.52 9.85
N PHE A 55 -4.00 -27.54 9.84
CA PHE A 55 -5.04 -27.42 8.82
C PHE A 55 -4.52 -27.05 7.43
N LEU A 56 -3.52 -26.16 7.36
CA LEU A 56 -2.98 -25.62 6.10
C LEU A 56 -1.78 -26.43 5.58
N GLY A 57 -1.17 -27.28 6.40
CA GLY A 57 0.06 -28.00 6.06
C GLY A 57 1.31 -27.11 5.97
N GLU A 58 1.18 -25.81 6.26
CA GLU A 58 2.27 -24.84 6.35
C GLU A 58 2.09 -23.97 7.59
N ASP A 59 3.19 -23.45 8.16
CA ASP A 59 3.13 -22.58 9.32
C ASP A 59 2.82 -21.13 8.89
N PRO A 60 1.60 -20.62 9.10
CA PRO A 60 1.23 -19.27 8.67
C PRO A 60 1.89 -18.18 9.52
N SER A 61 2.65 -18.55 10.56
CA SER A 61 3.46 -17.58 11.31
C SER A 61 4.66 -17.07 10.51
N SER A 62 5.00 -17.66 9.36
CA SER A 62 6.05 -17.19 8.45
C SER A 62 5.60 -16.02 7.56
N PHE A 63 4.88 -15.06 8.13
CA PHE A 63 4.45 -13.85 7.43
C PHE A 63 5.56 -12.79 7.54
N PRO A 64 5.92 -12.10 6.44
CA PRO A 64 6.99 -11.10 6.47
C PRO A 64 6.64 -9.97 7.45
N SER A 65 7.62 -9.56 8.26
CA SER A 65 7.46 -8.43 9.17
C SER A 65 7.33 -7.11 8.40
N THR A 66 6.92 -6.04 9.09
CA THR A 66 6.93 -4.69 8.49
C THR A 66 8.35 -4.21 8.16
N ALA A 67 9.35 -4.67 8.92
CA ALA A 67 10.75 -4.40 8.63
C ALA A 67 11.24 -5.17 7.40
N GLU A 68 10.80 -6.42 7.25
CA GLU A 68 11.03 -7.22 6.04
C GLU A 68 10.50 -6.48 4.81
N MET A 69 9.23 -6.10 4.82
CA MET A 69 8.60 -5.39 3.69
C MET A 69 9.30 -4.09 3.32
N ALA A 70 9.80 -3.35 4.32
CA ALA A 70 10.56 -2.13 4.09
C ALA A 70 11.94 -2.41 3.46
N SER A 71 12.60 -3.49 3.85
CA SER A 71 13.98 -3.81 3.43
C SER A 71 14.11 -4.51 2.07
N ILE A 72 13.00 -4.88 1.42
CA ILE A 72 13.03 -5.71 0.20
C ILE A 72 13.87 -5.06 -0.90
N SER A 73 13.68 -3.76 -1.15
CA SER A 73 14.43 -3.03 -2.19
C SER A 73 15.94 -3.09 -1.94
N THR A 74 16.36 -3.03 -0.67
CA THR A 74 17.77 -3.18 -0.30
C THR A 74 18.27 -4.60 -0.53
N LYS A 75 17.51 -5.63 -0.16
CA LYS A 75 17.88 -7.04 -0.43
C LYS A 75 18.13 -7.27 -1.92
N LEU A 76 17.28 -6.71 -2.79
CA LEU A 76 17.42 -6.84 -4.24
C LEU A 76 18.68 -6.19 -4.80
N LYS A 77 19.22 -5.17 -4.13
CA LYS A 77 20.45 -4.46 -4.55
C LYS A 77 21.74 -5.14 -4.05
N LEU A 78 21.66 -6.06 -3.10
CA LEU A 78 22.84 -6.72 -2.54
C LEU A 78 23.48 -7.68 -3.54
N THR A 79 24.81 -7.70 -3.58
CA THR A 79 25.56 -8.72 -4.32
C THR A 79 25.47 -10.06 -3.59
N GLU A 80 25.58 -11.17 -4.33
CA GLU A 80 25.55 -12.51 -3.71
C GLU A 80 26.64 -12.70 -2.65
N ILE A 81 27.82 -12.09 -2.85
CA ILE A 81 28.94 -12.15 -1.90
C ILE A 81 28.54 -11.49 -0.57
N VAL A 82 28.02 -10.26 -0.63
CA VAL A 82 27.61 -9.51 0.57
C VAL A 82 26.43 -10.20 1.25
N ALA A 83 25.44 -10.65 0.49
CA ALA A 83 24.29 -11.37 1.02
C ALA A 83 24.70 -12.69 1.71
N LYS A 84 25.68 -13.41 1.17
CA LYS A 84 26.24 -14.60 1.80
C LYS A 84 26.94 -14.26 3.11
N GLU A 85 27.76 -13.22 3.14
CA GLU A 85 28.49 -12.83 4.35
C GLU A 85 27.54 -12.35 5.47
N ILE A 86 26.47 -11.62 5.13
CA ILE A 86 25.40 -11.28 6.08
C ILE A 86 24.79 -12.55 6.67
N LYS A 87 24.47 -13.53 5.81
CA LYS A 87 23.87 -14.79 6.25
C LYS A 87 24.77 -15.56 7.19
N ASP A 88 26.05 -15.68 6.84
CA ASP A 88 27.03 -16.42 7.62
C ASP A 88 27.24 -15.75 8.99
N ARG A 89 27.47 -14.43 9.02
CA ARG A 89 27.61 -13.64 10.26
C ARG A 89 26.35 -13.69 11.13
N PHE A 90 25.16 -13.59 10.53
CA PHE A 90 23.90 -13.70 11.27
C PHE A 90 23.73 -15.09 11.90
N ASN A 91 24.08 -16.15 11.18
CA ASN A 91 24.01 -17.51 11.70
C ASN A 91 25.01 -17.74 12.83
N GLU A 92 26.24 -17.23 12.70
CA GLU A 92 27.24 -17.27 13.76
C GLU A 92 26.77 -16.55 15.02
N LEU A 93 26.21 -15.34 14.87
CA LEU A 93 25.60 -14.60 15.98
C LEU A 93 24.46 -15.41 16.61
N ASN A 94 23.56 -15.94 15.80
CA ASN A 94 22.39 -16.68 16.28
C ASN A 94 22.76 -18.00 17.00
N GLN A 95 23.90 -18.61 16.66
CA GLN A 95 24.42 -19.79 17.38
C GLN A 95 24.97 -19.45 18.76
N LYS A 96 25.46 -18.22 18.97
CA LYS A 96 25.99 -17.74 20.26
C LYS A 96 24.88 -17.32 21.24
N ILE A 97 23.66 -17.11 20.75
CA ILE A 97 22.53 -16.66 21.55
C ILE A 97 21.73 -17.87 22.07
N GLU A 98 21.52 -17.98 23.38
CA GLU A 98 20.75 -19.07 24.01
C GLU A 98 19.29 -19.12 23.48
N SER A 99 18.64 -17.97 23.38
CA SER A 99 17.31 -17.81 22.79
C SER A 99 17.43 -17.51 21.29
N LYS A 100 17.16 -18.50 20.43
CA LYS A 100 17.27 -18.32 18.97
C LYS A 100 16.48 -17.10 18.51
N LEU A 101 17.12 -16.24 17.73
CA LEU A 101 16.45 -15.13 17.06
C LEU A 101 15.35 -15.66 16.13
N PRO A 102 14.22 -14.95 16.02
CA PRO A 102 13.11 -15.41 15.20
C PRO A 102 13.51 -15.47 13.72
N SER A 103 13.25 -16.61 13.09
CA SER A 103 13.28 -16.74 11.63
C SER A 103 12.02 -16.12 11.03
N SER A 104 12.18 -15.38 9.94
CA SER A 104 11.08 -14.77 9.17
C SER A 104 11.24 -15.19 7.71
N LYS A 105 10.14 -15.50 7.03
CA LYS A 105 10.18 -15.76 5.59
C LYS A 105 9.82 -14.51 4.83
N SER A 106 10.65 -14.16 3.85
CA SER A 106 10.38 -13.08 2.92
C SER A 106 9.22 -13.43 1.96
N VAL A 107 8.94 -12.54 1.03
CA VAL A 107 7.90 -12.67 0.01
C VAL A 107 8.23 -13.76 -1.02
N SER A 108 7.21 -14.26 -1.71
CA SER A 108 7.32 -15.41 -2.63
C SER A 108 8.42 -15.25 -3.68
N LEU A 109 8.58 -14.05 -4.26
CA LEU A 109 9.60 -13.78 -5.27
C LEU A 109 11.04 -13.88 -4.75
N LEU A 110 11.26 -13.71 -3.44
CA LEU A 110 12.58 -13.82 -2.82
C LEU A 110 12.90 -15.24 -2.34
N LYS A 111 12.09 -16.25 -2.68
CA LYS A 111 12.28 -17.64 -2.23
C LYS A 111 13.67 -18.21 -2.49
N ASN A 112 14.31 -17.80 -3.59
CA ASN A 112 15.65 -18.25 -3.96
C ASN A 112 16.78 -17.31 -3.49
N HIS A 113 16.44 -16.19 -2.83
CA HIS A 113 17.43 -15.23 -2.35
C HIS A 113 18.14 -15.78 -1.10
N LEU A 114 19.45 -15.50 -0.96
CA LEU A 114 20.25 -16.02 0.17
C LEU A 114 19.70 -15.59 1.54
N LEU A 115 19.13 -14.38 1.59
CA LEU A 115 18.51 -13.77 2.78
C LEU A 115 16.99 -14.03 2.90
N TYR A 116 16.45 -15.06 2.24
CA TYR A 116 15.02 -15.38 2.28
C TYR A 116 14.47 -15.60 3.70
N GLU A 117 15.28 -16.22 4.56
CA GLU A 117 14.91 -16.60 5.94
C GLU A 117 15.42 -15.62 7.01
N ILE A 118 16.07 -14.53 6.59
CA ILE A 118 16.60 -13.50 7.48
C ILE A 118 15.71 -12.28 7.37
N ASP A 119 15.05 -11.90 8.46
CA ASP A 119 14.19 -10.72 8.50
C ASP A 119 14.96 -9.43 8.19
N GLY A 120 14.34 -8.52 7.45
CA GLY A 120 14.85 -7.19 7.12
C GLY A 120 15.30 -6.36 8.32
N GLN A 121 14.71 -6.60 9.49
CA GLN A 121 15.16 -5.99 10.73
C GLN A 121 16.67 -6.20 10.99
N TRP A 122 17.23 -7.34 10.57
CA TRP A 122 18.64 -7.69 10.78
C TRP A 122 19.59 -7.01 9.80
N LEU A 123 19.05 -6.26 8.83
CA LEU A 123 19.84 -5.35 7.99
C LEU A 123 19.96 -3.96 8.60
N MET A 124 19.27 -3.69 9.71
CA MET A 124 19.23 -2.37 10.36
C MET A 124 20.23 -2.30 11.52
N GLU A 125 21.13 -1.32 11.49
CA GLU A 125 22.13 -1.10 12.54
C GLU A 125 21.49 -0.95 13.94
N GLU A 126 20.35 -0.28 14.03
CA GLU A 126 19.64 -0.02 15.28
C GLU A 126 19.04 -1.28 15.97
N SER A 127 19.01 -2.41 15.26
CA SER A 127 18.55 -3.71 15.78
C SER A 127 19.60 -4.38 16.67
N TYR A 128 20.88 -4.05 16.48
CA TYR A 128 22.01 -4.61 17.22
C TYR A 128 22.29 -3.83 18.51
N ARG A 129 21.23 -3.61 19.31
CA ARG A 129 21.33 -3.00 20.65
C ARG A 129 21.11 -4.06 21.70
N LYS A 130 22.04 -4.19 22.63
CA LYS A 130 22.02 -5.23 23.67
C LYS A 130 20.73 -5.21 24.49
N GLU A 131 20.33 -4.03 24.98
CA GLU A 131 19.13 -3.88 25.81
C GLU A 131 17.85 -4.24 25.02
N TYR A 132 17.85 -4.01 23.72
CA TYR A 132 16.72 -4.35 22.85
C TYR A 132 16.62 -5.87 22.66
N LEU A 133 17.75 -6.55 22.40
CA LEU A 133 17.78 -8.00 22.21
C LEU A 133 17.45 -8.76 23.50
N GLU A 134 17.99 -8.30 24.63
CA GLU A 134 17.68 -8.86 25.94
C GLU A 134 16.19 -8.72 26.27
N ARG A 135 15.61 -7.53 26.04
CA ARG A 135 14.20 -7.28 26.37
C ARG A 135 13.20 -7.96 25.44
N GLU A 136 13.44 -7.94 24.13
CA GLU A 136 12.46 -8.44 23.15
C GLU A 136 12.59 -9.94 22.90
N TYR A 137 13.80 -10.49 23.04
CA TYR A 137 14.10 -11.88 22.71
C TYR A 137 14.65 -12.68 23.89
N GLY A 138 14.98 -12.06 25.03
CA GLY A 138 15.65 -12.77 26.13
C GLY A 138 17.10 -13.13 25.84
N ALA A 139 17.67 -12.54 24.78
CA ALA A 139 18.96 -12.90 24.22
C ALA A 139 20.11 -12.24 24.99
N ARG A 140 20.93 -13.04 25.67
CA ARG A 140 22.23 -12.57 26.22
C ARG A 140 23.26 -12.57 25.10
N VAL A 141 23.75 -11.39 24.73
CA VAL A 141 24.68 -11.22 23.61
C VAL A 141 25.89 -10.40 24.03
N ASP A 142 27.07 -10.77 23.53
CA ASP A 142 28.30 -10.00 23.69
C ASP A 142 28.23 -8.71 22.85
N GLU A 143 28.61 -7.57 23.43
CA GLU A 143 28.65 -6.28 22.73
C GLU A 143 29.64 -6.30 21.56
N LYS A 144 30.71 -7.09 21.67
CA LYS A 144 31.70 -7.23 20.61
C LYS A 144 31.08 -7.80 19.33
N ASP A 145 30.31 -8.87 19.44
CA ASP A 145 29.65 -9.51 18.30
C ASP A 145 28.64 -8.57 17.63
N LEU A 146 27.92 -7.77 18.44
CA LEU A 146 26.99 -6.77 17.93
C LEU A 146 27.72 -5.65 17.16
N GLU A 147 28.86 -5.19 17.66
CA GLU A 147 29.63 -4.12 17.02
C GLU A 147 30.34 -4.57 15.75
N GLU A 148 30.78 -5.83 15.68
CA GLU A 148 31.28 -6.45 14.46
C GLU A 148 30.23 -6.42 13.35
N MET A 149 28.98 -6.80 13.67
CA MET A 149 27.89 -6.78 12.68
C MET A 149 27.54 -5.36 12.23
N LYS A 150 27.47 -4.39 13.17
CA LYS A 150 27.25 -2.97 12.79
C LYS A 150 28.37 -2.44 11.89
N THR A 151 29.62 -2.75 12.22
CA THR A 151 30.78 -2.32 11.45
C THR A 151 30.71 -2.88 10.04
N PHE A 152 30.41 -4.16 9.89
CA PHE A 152 30.21 -4.80 8.58
C PHE A 152 29.10 -4.10 7.77
N LEU A 153 27.95 -3.80 8.37
CA LEU A 153 26.86 -3.09 7.69
C LEU A 153 27.29 -1.69 7.23
N ARG A 154 28.01 -0.93 8.08
CA ARG A 154 28.50 0.41 7.76
C ARG A 154 29.55 0.40 6.65
N GLU A 155 30.52 -0.51 6.70
CA GLU A 155 31.58 -0.65 5.70
C GLU A 155 31.02 -1.02 4.32
N ASN A 156 29.99 -1.86 4.28
CA ASN A 156 29.28 -2.24 3.06
C ASN A 156 28.17 -1.26 2.65
N LYS A 157 28.02 -0.13 3.36
CA LYS A 157 27.00 0.91 3.11
C LYS A 157 25.58 0.35 3.07
N ILE A 158 25.29 -0.65 3.89
CA ILE A 158 23.97 -1.28 3.98
C ILE A 158 23.10 -0.43 4.89
N SER A 159 22.19 0.33 4.28
CA SER A 159 21.21 1.15 4.99
C SER A 159 19.82 0.84 4.44
N PRO A 160 19.10 -0.13 5.00
CA PRO A 160 17.82 -0.53 4.45
C PRO A 160 16.77 0.57 4.58
N GLU A 161 15.86 0.60 3.61
CA GLU A 161 14.65 1.40 3.72
C GLU A 161 13.88 1.05 5.00
N LYS A 162 13.34 2.10 5.63
CA LYS A 162 12.63 2.00 6.91
C LYS A 162 11.13 2.19 6.77
N TYR A 163 10.65 2.29 5.54
CA TYR A 163 9.25 2.54 5.23
C TYR A 163 8.69 1.39 4.40
N TYR A 164 7.47 1.00 4.73
CA TYR A 164 6.69 0.04 3.97
C TYR A 164 5.34 0.66 3.66
N ALA A 165 4.62 0.07 2.71
CA ALA A 165 3.30 0.52 2.33
C ALA A 165 2.21 -0.49 2.71
N VAL A 166 1.06 0.03 3.14
CA VAL A 166 -0.19 -0.71 3.25
C VAL A 166 -1.13 -0.22 2.16
N LEU A 167 -1.62 -1.14 1.34
CA LEU A 167 -2.58 -0.89 0.27
C LEU A 167 -3.93 -1.44 0.67
N LEU A 168 -4.96 -0.59 0.66
CA LEU A 168 -6.37 -0.96 0.74
C LEU A 168 -7.04 -0.53 -0.55
N MET A 169 -7.74 -1.43 -1.24
CA MET A 169 -8.57 -1.09 -2.41
C MET A 169 -9.97 -1.64 -2.25
N ASP A 170 -10.94 -0.96 -2.83
CA ASP A 170 -12.35 -1.33 -2.79
C ASP A 170 -13.04 -0.90 -4.11
N GLY A 171 -14.01 -1.68 -4.56
CA GLY A 171 -14.74 -1.48 -5.81
C GLY A 171 -15.75 -0.34 -5.74
N ASP A 172 -15.70 0.55 -6.73
CA ASP A 172 -16.57 1.72 -6.76
C ASP A 172 -18.01 1.39 -7.16
N ASP A 173 -18.94 1.82 -6.31
CA ASP A 173 -20.39 1.65 -6.52
C ASP A 173 -20.83 0.18 -6.66
N MET A 174 -20.19 -0.78 -6.00
CA MET A 174 -20.61 -2.19 -6.09
C MET A 174 -22.09 -2.38 -5.76
N GLY A 175 -22.63 -1.64 -4.78
CA GLY A 175 -24.07 -1.64 -4.50
C GLY A 175 -24.94 -1.21 -5.69
N LYS A 176 -24.50 -0.24 -6.50
CA LYS A 176 -25.24 0.20 -7.71
C LYS A 176 -25.15 -0.83 -8.83
N TRP A 177 -24.01 -1.50 -8.96
CA TRP A 177 -23.84 -2.62 -9.88
C TRP A 177 -24.82 -3.75 -9.55
N LEU A 178 -24.88 -4.17 -8.28
CA LEU A 178 -25.76 -5.25 -7.83
C LEU A 178 -27.26 -4.90 -7.90
N LYS A 179 -27.61 -3.61 -7.75
CA LYS A 179 -28.99 -3.11 -7.96
C LYS A 179 -29.38 -3.01 -9.44
N GLY A 180 -28.42 -3.10 -10.35
CA GLY A 180 -28.65 -2.99 -11.80
C GLY A 180 -28.72 -1.56 -12.34
N GLU A 181 -28.27 -0.55 -11.57
CA GLU A 181 -28.22 0.85 -12.05
C GLU A 181 -27.17 1.05 -13.16
N LYS A 182 -26.17 0.16 -13.23
CA LYS A 182 -25.09 0.18 -14.22
C LYS A 182 -25.23 -0.89 -15.30
N MET A 183 -26.47 -1.34 -15.55
CA MET A 183 -26.73 -2.37 -16.57
C MET A 183 -26.54 -1.83 -17.99
N PRO A 184 -25.98 -2.64 -18.91
CA PRO A 184 -25.90 -2.27 -20.32
C PRO A 184 -27.29 -2.12 -20.93
N LEU A 185 -27.38 -1.42 -22.06
CA LEU A 185 -28.62 -1.31 -22.79
C LEU A 185 -29.02 -2.68 -23.35
N ILE A 186 -30.32 -2.96 -23.41
CA ILE A 186 -30.83 -4.22 -23.99
C ILE A 186 -30.31 -4.40 -25.42
N GLY A 187 -30.19 -3.32 -26.18
CA GLY A 187 -29.69 -3.34 -27.54
C GLY A 187 -28.20 -3.65 -27.68
N ASP A 188 -27.40 -3.58 -26.62
CA ASP A 188 -25.97 -3.90 -26.63
C ASP A 188 -25.72 -5.39 -26.33
N LEU A 189 -26.71 -6.06 -25.72
CA LEU A 189 -26.65 -7.48 -25.37
C LEU A 189 -27.12 -8.41 -26.50
N ILE A 190 -27.91 -7.87 -27.43
CA ILE A 190 -28.48 -8.65 -28.54
C ILE A 190 -27.47 -8.68 -29.69
N HIS A 191 -27.25 -9.87 -30.25
CA HIS A 191 -26.37 -10.03 -31.41
C HIS A 191 -26.76 -9.09 -32.56
N PRO A 192 -25.83 -8.36 -33.19
CA PRO A 192 -26.15 -7.33 -34.18
C PRO A 192 -27.05 -7.80 -35.33
N GLN A 193 -26.86 -9.03 -35.80
CA GLN A 193 -27.71 -9.61 -36.84
C GLN A 193 -29.16 -9.80 -36.37
N VAL A 194 -29.36 -10.29 -35.14
CA VAL A 194 -30.69 -10.48 -34.55
C VAL A 194 -31.36 -9.12 -34.33
N LYS A 195 -30.62 -8.15 -33.81
CA LYS A 195 -31.09 -6.77 -33.63
C LYS A 195 -31.58 -6.18 -34.95
N ASN A 196 -30.80 -6.33 -36.03
CA ASN A 196 -31.16 -5.85 -37.36
C ASN A 196 -32.40 -6.56 -37.91
N LEU A 197 -32.49 -7.90 -37.78
CA LEU A 197 -33.67 -8.66 -38.19
C LEU A 197 -34.92 -8.19 -37.44
N LEU A 198 -34.85 -8.07 -36.11
CA LEU A 198 -35.96 -7.60 -35.29
C LEU A 198 -36.45 -6.22 -35.71
N ILE A 199 -35.53 -5.29 -36.02
CA ILE A 199 -35.87 -3.94 -36.50
C ILE A 199 -36.52 -3.99 -37.89
N THR A 200 -36.01 -4.82 -38.80
CA THR A 200 -36.51 -4.95 -40.19
C THR A 200 -37.91 -5.55 -40.24
N TYR A 201 -38.19 -6.60 -39.45
CA TYR A 201 -39.50 -7.25 -39.44
C TYR A 201 -40.55 -6.53 -38.59
N SER A 202 -40.16 -5.51 -37.81
CA SER A 202 -41.09 -4.71 -37.01
C SER A 202 -41.81 -3.64 -37.86
N LYS A 203 -43.15 -3.66 -37.88
CA LYS A 203 -43.98 -2.66 -38.60
C LYS A 203 -44.38 -1.47 -37.70
N ASN A 204 -44.37 -0.25 -38.26
CA ASN A 204 -44.92 0.99 -37.68
C ASN A 204 -44.72 1.16 -36.15
N LYS A 205 -45.78 1.07 -35.35
CA LYS A 205 -45.75 1.20 -33.88
C LYS A 205 -44.83 0.17 -33.20
N GLY A 206 -44.74 -1.05 -33.75
CA GLY A 206 -43.85 -2.10 -33.23
C GLY A 206 -42.37 -1.72 -33.36
N LYS A 207 -41.99 -1.05 -34.46
CA LYS A 207 -40.61 -0.58 -34.68
C LYS A 207 -40.21 0.48 -33.66
N LYS A 208 -41.09 1.46 -33.42
CA LYS A 208 -40.85 2.52 -32.42
C LYS A 208 -40.74 1.94 -31.00
N ASN A 209 -41.62 1.01 -30.64
CA ASN A 209 -41.59 0.37 -29.32
C ASN A 209 -40.33 -0.49 -29.13
N LEU A 210 -39.94 -1.26 -30.15
CA LEU A 210 -38.71 -2.05 -30.12
C LEU A 210 -37.47 -1.16 -29.99
N GLN A 211 -37.36 -0.11 -30.80
CA GLN A 211 -36.24 0.84 -30.69
C GLN A 211 -36.17 1.47 -29.31
N THR A 212 -37.33 1.83 -28.73
CA THR A 212 -37.41 2.36 -27.36
C THR A 212 -36.92 1.33 -26.34
N LEU A 213 -37.29 0.05 -26.49
CA LEU A 213 -36.85 -1.03 -25.60
C LEU A 213 -35.34 -1.27 -25.70
N LEU A 214 -34.78 -1.27 -26.92
CA LEU A 214 -33.35 -1.47 -27.15
C LEU A 214 -32.50 -0.37 -26.50
N CYS A 215 -33.05 0.83 -26.32
CA CYS A 215 -32.40 1.96 -25.65
C CYS A 215 -32.63 1.99 -24.12
N LYS A 216 -33.35 1.01 -23.54
CA LYS A 216 -33.50 0.90 -22.08
C LYS A 216 -32.39 0.03 -21.48
N PRO A 217 -31.95 0.32 -20.24
CA PRO A 217 -31.08 -0.58 -19.48
C PRO A 217 -31.74 -1.95 -19.31
N HIS A 218 -30.96 -3.01 -19.42
CA HIS A 218 -31.45 -4.35 -19.14
C HIS A 218 -31.79 -4.47 -17.64
N PRO A 219 -32.96 -5.01 -17.25
CA PRO A 219 -33.31 -5.18 -15.84
C PRO A 219 -32.35 -6.14 -15.14
N MET A 220 -32.08 -5.93 -13.86
CA MET A 220 -31.26 -6.86 -13.10
C MET A 220 -31.88 -8.27 -13.10
N SER A 221 -31.10 -9.30 -13.40
CA SER A 221 -31.54 -10.70 -13.37
C SER A 221 -30.59 -11.56 -12.54
N PRO A 222 -31.04 -12.71 -12.00
CA PRO A 222 -30.18 -13.64 -11.28
C PRO A 222 -28.96 -14.09 -12.10
N SER A 223 -29.12 -14.27 -13.42
CA SER A 223 -28.03 -14.67 -14.31
C SER A 223 -26.93 -13.59 -14.41
N PHE A 224 -27.33 -12.32 -14.52
CA PHE A 224 -26.36 -11.21 -14.51
C PHE A 224 -25.67 -11.08 -13.15
N HIS A 225 -26.42 -11.22 -12.06
CA HIS A 225 -25.86 -11.19 -10.71
C HIS A 225 -24.83 -12.31 -10.52
N GLN A 226 -25.17 -13.55 -10.91
CA GLN A 226 -24.28 -14.71 -10.84
C GLN A 226 -23.02 -14.50 -11.70
N ALA A 227 -23.19 -14.00 -12.93
CA ALA A 227 -22.05 -13.72 -13.83
C ALA A 227 -21.13 -12.65 -13.24
N PHE A 228 -21.68 -11.58 -12.66
CA PHE A 228 -20.93 -10.52 -12.02
C PHE A 228 -20.16 -11.03 -10.78
N SER A 229 -20.82 -11.77 -9.89
CA SER A 229 -20.18 -12.40 -8.72
C SER A 229 -19.07 -13.38 -9.13
N ARG A 230 -19.27 -14.14 -10.21
CA ARG A 230 -18.23 -15.03 -10.75
C ARG A 230 -17.02 -14.26 -11.25
N LYS A 231 -17.22 -13.14 -11.96
CA LYS A 231 -16.12 -12.27 -12.41
C LYS A 231 -15.33 -11.68 -11.24
N LEU A 232 -16.02 -11.20 -10.19
CA LEU A 232 -15.37 -10.75 -8.95
C LEU A 232 -14.53 -11.86 -8.31
N SER A 233 -15.07 -13.08 -8.25
CA SER A 233 -14.35 -14.23 -7.69
C SER A 233 -13.10 -14.57 -8.52
N ILE A 234 -13.20 -14.55 -9.85
CA ILE A 234 -12.05 -14.76 -10.75
C ILE A 234 -11.00 -13.68 -10.51
N PHE A 235 -11.39 -12.41 -10.47
CA PHE A 235 -10.49 -11.30 -10.21
C PHE A 235 -9.74 -11.50 -8.88
N ALA A 236 -10.46 -11.76 -7.79
CA ALA A 236 -9.89 -11.94 -6.46
C ALA A 236 -8.93 -13.14 -6.38
N LEU A 237 -9.35 -14.30 -6.89
CA LEU A 237 -8.62 -15.56 -6.74
C LEU A 237 -7.43 -15.69 -7.69
N THR A 238 -7.52 -15.09 -8.87
CA THR A 238 -6.51 -15.28 -9.94
C THR A 238 -5.64 -14.06 -10.18
N LYS A 239 -6.22 -12.86 -10.21
CA LYS A 239 -5.50 -11.65 -10.63
C LYS A 239 -4.82 -10.94 -9.47
N VAL A 240 -5.54 -10.70 -8.37
CA VAL A 240 -5.02 -9.88 -7.27
C VAL A 240 -3.77 -10.49 -6.64
N ARG A 241 -3.80 -11.79 -6.34
CA ARG A 241 -2.66 -12.49 -5.75
C ARG A 241 -1.43 -12.44 -6.66
N GLU A 242 -1.60 -12.77 -7.94
CA GLU A 242 -0.54 -12.72 -8.94
C GLU A 242 0.09 -11.32 -9.01
N ILE A 243 -0.73 -10.27 -9.13
CA ILE A 243 -0.26 -8.89 -9.24
C ILE A 243 0.51 -8.46 -7.98
N VAL A 244 -0.03 -8.72 -6.78
CA VAL A 244 0.61 -8.33 -5.52
C VAL A 244 1.93 -9.07 -5.33
N GLU A 245 1.97 -10.38 -5.55
CA GLU A 245 3.20 -11.15 -5.39
C GLU A 245 4.27 -10.76 -6.43
N ASN A 246 3.87 -10.45 -7.66
CA ASN A 246 4.77 -9.93 -8.70
C ASN A 246 5.36 -8.54 -8.38
N HIS A 247 4.77 -7.83 -7.43
CA HIS A 247 5.24 -6.53 -6.92
C HIS A 247 5.96 -6.66 -5.57
N TYR A 248 6.50 -7.84 -5.27
CA TYR A 248 7.13 -8.16 -3.98
C TYR A 248 6.23 -7.87 -2.78
N GLY A 249 4.92 -7.88 -2.99
CA GLY A 249 3.92 -7.64 -1.97
C GLY A 249 3.51 -8.93 -1.27
N LYS A 250 2.84 -8.77 -0.13
CA LYS A 250 2.14 -9.84 0.57
C LYS A 250 0.66 -9.50 0.70
N LEU A 251 -0.18 -10.29 0.03
CA LEU A 251 -1.63 -10.17 0.10
C LEU A 251 -2.11 -10.68 1.48
N ILE A 252 -2.87 -9.86 2.21
CA ILE A 252 -3.48 -10.22 3.50
C ILE A 252 -4.91 -10.71 3.29
N TYR A 253 -5.68 -9.96 2.48
CA TYR A 253 -7.09 -10.24 2.26
C TYR A 253 -7.49 -9.84 0.84
N CYS A 254 -8.30 -10.68 0.21
CA CYS A 254 -8.99 -10.34 -1.03
C CYS A 254 -10.38 -10.96 -1.03
N GLY A 255 -11.41 -10.11 -0.98
CA GLY A 255 -12.80 -10.50 -0.74
C GLY A 255 -13.74 -10.20 -1.90
N GLY A 256 -13.31 -10.46 -3.14
CA GLY A 256 -14.03 -10.01 -4.33
C GLY A 256 -13.44 -8.69 -4.81
N ASP A 257 -14.04 -7.56 -4.43
CA ASP A 257 -13.57 -6.22 -4.77
C ASP A 257 -12.70 -5.58 -3.68
N ASP A 258 -12.78 -6.05 -2.44
CA ASP A 258 -11.92 -5.56 -1.37
C ASP A 258 -10.53 -6.21 -1.40
N VAL A 259 -9.47 -5.41 -1.31
CA VAL A 259 -8.07 -5.86 -1.31
C VAL A 259 -7.30 -5.20 -0.16
N LEU A 260 -6.56 -5.99 0.64
CA LEU A 260 -5.61 -5.50 1.63
C LEU A 260 -4.26 -6.20 1.43
N ALA A 261 -3.19 -5.43 1.24
CA ALA A 261 -1.84 -5.95 1.02
C ALA A 261 -0.77 -5.08 1.70
N LEU A 262 0.37 -5.70 2.01
CA LEU A 262 1.62 -5.00 2.36
C LEU A 262 2.54 -5.02 1.16
N LEU A 263 3.20 -3.91 0.87
CA LEU A 263 4.18 -3.80 -0.22
C LEU A 263 5.40 -2.98 0.23
N PRO A 264 6.56 -3.14 -0.43
CA PRO A 264 7.62 -2.14 -0.36
C PRO A 264 7.14 -0.83 -0.98
N THR A 265 7.77 0.28 -0.59
CA THR A 265 7.33 1.63 -0.97
C THR A 265 7.30 1.85 -2.47
N ASP A 266 8.30 1.36 -3.20
CA ASP A 266 8.48 1.60 -4.64
C ASP A 266 7.41 0.90 -5.49
N PHE A 267 6.91 -0.25 -5.01
CA PHE A 267 6.02 -1.11 -5.78
C PHE A 267 4.53 -0.85 -5.52
N VAL A 268 4.16 -0.07 -4.49
CA VAL A 268 2.76 0.08 -4.10
C VAL A 268 1.90 0.78 -5.14
N LEU A 269 2.40 1.86 -5.76
CA LEU A 269 1.66 2.64 -6.76
C LEU A 269 1.49 1.87 -8.08
N PRO A 270 2.54 1.26 -8.67
CA PRO A 270 2.40 0.37 -9.82
C PRO A 270 1.45 -0.80 -9.55
N CYS A 271 1.58 -1.45 -8.39
CA CYS A 271 0.72 -2.57 -8.01
C CYS A 271 -0.75 -2.15 -7.97
N ALA A 272 -1.07 -1.05 -7.27
CA ALA A 272 -2.43 -0.57 -7.13
C ALA A 272 -3.05 -0.20 -8.50
N LYS A 273 -2.28 0.43 -9.38
CA LYS A 273 -2.71 0.73 -10.75
C LYS A 273 -2.97 -0.54 -11.56
N GLN A 274 -2.10 -1.55 -11.46
CA GLN A 274 -2.30 -2.81 -12.18
C GLN A 274 -3.53 -3.57 -11.68
N ILE A 275 -3.78 -3.58 -10.37
CA ILE A 275 -5.01 -4.15 -9.78
C ILE A 275 -6.24 -3.44 -10.34
N GLN A 276 -6.23 -2.11 -10.36
CA GLN A 276 -7.32 -1.30 -10.91
C GLN A 276 -7.58 -1.61 -12.40
N SER A 277 -6.52 -1.71 -13.21
CA SER A 277 -6.61 -2.08 -14.63
C SER A 277 -7.19 -3.49 -14.81
N ALA A 278 -6.71 -4.47 -14.05
CA ALA A 278 -7.20 -5.83 -14.08
C ALA A 278 -8.68 -5.94 -13.65
N PHE A 279 -9.12 -5.08 -12.72
CA PHE A 279 -10.52 -4.99 -12.32
C PHE A 279 -11.40 -4.52 -13.48
N LYS A 280 -10.99 -3.46 -14.19
CA LYS A 280 -11.67 -2.98 -15.40
C LYS A 280 -11.77 -4.06 -16.48
N GLU A 281 -10.65 -4.73 -16.75
CA GLU A 281 -10.57 -5.78 -17.76
C GLU A 281 -11.49 -6.96 -17.43
N THR A 282 -11.49 -7.40 -16.17
CA THR A 282 -12.25 -8.59 -15.76
C THR A 282 -13.75 -8.30 -15.66
N LEU A 283 -14.13 -7.17 -15.06
CA LEU A 283 -15.53 -6.82 -14.82
C LEU A 283 -16.14 -6.10 -16.02
N SER A 284 -15.72 -4.86 -16.23
CA SER A 284 -16.25 -3.92 -17.24
C SER A 284 -15.34 -2.69 -17.33
N PRO A 285 -15.18 -2.06 -18.52
CA PRO A 285 -14.46 -0.79 -18.66
C PRO A 285 -14.99 0.35 -17.77
N PHE A 286 -16.26 0.28 -17.38
CA PHE A 286 -16.91 1.26 -16.49
C PHE A 286 -16.80 0.91 -15.01
N ALA A 287 -16.27 -0.27 -14.67
CA ALA A 287 -15.95 -0.62 -13.30
C ALA A 287 -14.68 0.12 -12.88
N SER A 288 -14.59 0.51 -11.62
CA SER A 288 -13.40 1.17 -11.09
C SER A 288 -13.18 0.75 -9.65
N MET A 289 -11.96 1.01 -9.19
CA MET A 289 -11.59 0.84 -7.79
C MET A 289 -10.96 2.12 -7.29
N SER A 290 -11.15 2.39 -6.01
CA SER A 290 -10.41 3.42 -5.29
C SER A 290 -9.40 2.78 -4.34
N ALA A 291 -8.25 3.43 -4.15
CA ALA A 291 -7.18 2.95 -3.29
C ALA A 291 -6.85 3.91 -2.15
N GLY A 292 -6.77 3.40 -0.94
CA GLY A 292 -6.08 4.03 0.19
C GLY A 292 -4.70 3.42 0.35
N ILE A 293 -3.67 4.26 0.44
CA ILE A 293 -2.29 3.85 0.60
C ILE A 293 -1.73 4.57 1.82
N VAL A 294 -1.03 3.85 2.69
CA VAL A 294 -0.24 4.45 3.77
C VAL A 294 1.19 3.98 3.66
N ILE A 295 2.12 4.92 3.54
CA ILE A 295 3.54 4.66 3.67
C ILE A 295 3.93 4.99 5.11
N ALA A 296 4.37 3.99 5.87
CA ALA A 296 4.63 4.13 7.30
C ALA A 296 6.01 3.61 7.66
N HIS A 297 6.63 4.27 8.63
CA HIS A 297 7.85 3.73 9.23
C HIS A 297 7.58 2.34 9.83
N TYR A 298 8.51 1.37 9.69
CA TYR A 298 8.29 -0.02 10.13
C TYR A 298 7.95 -0.18 11.63
N LYS A 299 8.39 0.77 12.45
CA LYS A 299 8.09 0.87 13.90
C LYS A 299 6.74 1.54 14.22
N CYS A 300 6.04 2.09 13.24
CA CYS A 300 4.74 2.71 13.45
C CYS A 300 3.73 1.64 13.90
N PRO A 301 2.93 1.86 14.97
CA PRO A 301 1.94 0.89 15.41
C PRO A 301 0.97 0.51 14.29
N LEU A 302 0.92 -0.77 13.93
CA LEU A 302 0.13 -1.26 12.78
C LEU A 302 -1.37 -0.90 12.88
N LYS A 303 -1.92 -0.80 14.09
CA LYS A 303 -3.31 -0.34 14.29
C LYS A 303 -3.53 1.09 13.77
N VAL A 304 -2.59 2.00 14.04
CA VAL A 304 -2.64 3.39 13.54
C VAL A 304 -2.55 3.39 12.01
N VAL A 305 -1.65 2.58 11.45
CA VAL A 305 -1.50 2.44 9.99
C VAL A 305 -2.78 1.93 9.33
N LEU A 306 -3.42 0.89 9.90
CA LEU A 306 -4.67 0.33 9.40
C LEU A 306 -5.87 1.28 9.53
N ASP A 307 -5.88 2.15 10.54
CA ASP A 307 -6.93 3.17 10.64
C ASP A 307 -6.69 4.27 9.61
N LYS A 308 -5.44 4.71 9.43
CA LYS A 308 -5.07 5.72 8.42
C LYS A 308 -5.27 5.23 6.98
N VAL A 309 -5.10 3.95 6.68
CA VAL A 309 -5.32 3.41 5.32
C VAL A 309 -6.79 3.38 4.96
N ARG A 310 -7.67 3.10 5.93
CA ARG A 310 -9.13 3.24 5.76
C ARG A 310 -9.54 4.69 5.58
N ASP A 311 -8.91 5.61 6.31
CA ASP A 311 -9.17 7.03 6.10
C ASP A 311 -8.71 7.47 4.70
N ALA A 312 -7.54 7.02 4.23
CA ALA A 312 -7.06 7.29 2.88
C ALA A 312 -8.00 6.74 1.81
N GLU A 313 -8.52 5.52 1.98
CA GLU A 313 -9.49 4.92 1.05
C GLU A 313 -10.79 5.74 0.97
N LYS A 314 -11.31 6.18 2.12
CA LYS A 314 -12.47 7.09 2.18
C LYS A 314 -12.17 8.43 1.51
N GLU A 315 -11.00 9.00 1.74
CA GLU A 315 -10.56 10.24 1.08
C GLU A 315 -10.54 10.08 -0.44
N ALA A 316 -10.00 8.96 -0.95
CA ALA A 316 -10.00 8.63 -2.37
C ALA A 316 -11.42 8.63 -2.95
N LYS A 317 -12.37 7.96 -2.28
CA LYS A 317 -13.76 7.91 -2.76
C LYS A 317 -14.49 9.23 -2.67
N ASN A 318 -14.34 9.97 -1.57
CA ASN A 318 -15.16 11.14 -1.28
C ASN A 318 -14.58 12.43 -1.87
N ASN A 319 -13.29 12.67 -1.72
CA ASN A 319 -12.64 13.95 -2.04
C ASN A 319 -11.92 13.94 -3.40
N TYR A 320 -11.60 12.75 -3.93
CA TYR A 320 -11.07 12.58 -5.29
C TYR A 320 -12.10 12.03 -6.29
N GLY A 321 -13.32 11.73 -5.81
CA GLY A 321 -14.46 11.40 -6.66
C GLY A 321 -14.41 9.99 -7.28
N LYS A 322 -13.95 8.99 -6.51
CA LYS A 322 -13.81 7.58 -6.94
C LYS A 322 -12.85 7.38 -8.11
N ASN A 323 -12.57 6.12 -8.49
CA ASN A 323 -11.59 5.78 -9.53
C ASN A 323 -10.28 6.56 -9.32
N SER A 324 -9.79 6.52 -8.08
CA SER A 324 -8.74 7.38 -7.55
C SER A 324 -7.91 6.68 -6.49
N PHE A 325 -6.76 7.26 -6.16
CA PHE A 325 -5.94 6.82 -5.05
C PHE A 325 -5.65 7.99 -4.10
N CYS A 326 -5.46 7.68 -2.83
CA CYS A 326 -4.98 8.60 -1.81
C CYS A 326 -3.82 7.95 -1.04
N VAL A 327 -2.76 8.71 -0.80
CA VAL A 327 -1.55 8.31 -0.10
C VAL A 327 -1.38 9.18 1.14
N LYS A 328 -1.12 8.55 2.28
CA LYS A 328 -0.70 9.21 3.53
C LYS A 328 0.69 8.73 3.92
N VAL A 329 1.53 9.64 4.39
CA VAL A 329 2.90 9.30 4.82
C VAL A 329 3.03 9.55 6.33
N LEU A 330 3.37 8.48 7.06
CA LEU A 330 3.56 8.48 8.52
C LEU A 330 5.05 8.34 8.83
N THR A 331 5.71 9.48 9.06
CA THR A 331 7.12 9.52 9.45
C THR A 331 7.27 9.43 10.97
N HIS A 332 8.52 9.20 11.43
CA HIS A 332 8.85 9.22 12.85
C HIS A 332 8.47 10.54 13.55
N SER A 333 8.49 11.66 12.82
CA SER A 333 8.15 13.00 13.29
C SER A 333 6.65 13.36 13.21
N GLY A 334 5.80 12.48 12.67
CA GLY A 334 4.37 12.72 12.49
C GLY A 334 3.87 12.47 11.06
N GLU A 335 2.64 12.92 10.79
CA GLU A 335 1.98 12.75 9.50
C GLU A 335 2.23 13.97 8.58
N TRP A 336 2.59 13.72 7.32
CA TRP A 336 2.84 14.79 6.33
C TRP A 336 1.56 15.43 5.77
N GLY A 337 0.41 14.87 6.13
CA GLY A 337 -0.87 15.04 5.47
C GLY A 337 -1.06 14.03 4.35
N ASP A 338 -2.14 14.20 3.60
CA ASP A 338 -2.55 13.31 2.54
C ASP A 338 -2.41 13.95 1.14
N THR A 339 -2.16 13.11 0.16
CA THR A 339 -2.09 13.44 -1.27
C THR A 339 -2.70 12.28 -2.07
N GLY A 340 -2.77 12.40 -3.39
CA GLY A 340 -3.54 11.47 -4.21
C GLY A 340 -4.04 12.11 -5.49
N SER A 341 -4.67 11.30 -6.33
CA SER A 341 -5.20 11.71 -7.62
C SER A 341 -6.23 10.72 -8.13
N LYS A 342 -6.94 11.09 -9.20
CA LYS A 342 -7.53 10.08 -10.09
C LYS A 342 -6.43 9.27 -10.76
N TRP A 343 -6.72 8.00 -11.09
CA TRP A 343 -5.78 7.14 -11.83
C TRP A 343 -5.41 7.69 -13.21
N GLN A 344 -6.30 8.47 -13.78
CA GLN A 344 -6.15 9.17 -15.05
C GLN A 344 -6.81 10.54 -14.91
N LEU A 345 -6.10 11.59 -15.32
CA LEU A 345 -6.61 12.95 -15.39
C LEU A 345 -6.57 13.39 -16.85
N GLU A 346 -7.73 13.67 -17.43
CA GLU A 346 -7.86 13.88 -18.88
C GLU A 346 -7.33 12.66 -19.66
N ASP A 347 -6.29 12.84 -20.46
CA ASP A 347 -5.56 11.82 -21.23
C ASP A 347 -4.25 11.39 -20.55
N VAL A 348 -3.89 11.97 -19.39
CA VAL A 348 -2.62 11.71 -18.70
C VAL A 348 -2.77 10.58 -17.69
N ASP A 349 -1.92 9.57 -17.79
CA ASP A 349 -1.76 8.57 -16.72
C ASP A 349 -0.92 9.17 -15.58
N VAL A 350 -1.57 9.37 -14.42
CA VAL A 350 -0.92 10.07 -13.31
C VAL A 350 0.20 9.23 -12.69
N LEU A 351 0.16 7.90 -12.78
CA LEU A 351 1.29 7.10 -12.30
C LEU A 351 2.50 7.22 -13.22
N GLU A 352 2.29 7.35 -14.52
CA GLU A 352 3.40 7.58 -15.45
C GLU A 352 4.05 8.93 -15.19
N PHE A 353 3.25 9.96 -14.92
CA PHE A 353 3.76 11.25 -14.47
C PHE A 353 4.54 11.17 -13.15
N ILE A 354 4.03 10.45 -12.14
CA ILE A 354 4.74 10.25 -10.87
C ILE A 354 6.05 9.49 -11.09
N ARG A 355 6.04 8.46 -11.96
CA ARG A 355 7.25 7.69 -12.32
C ARG A 355 8.29 8.60 -12.97
N ASN A 356 7.89 9.44 -13.91
CA ASN A 356 8.78 10.42 -14.54
C ASN A 356 9.34 11.42 -13.51
N LEU A 357 8.52 11.89 -12.56
CA LEU A 357 8.99 12.72 -11.44
C LEU A 357 10.04 11.99 -10.58
N ILE A 358 9.78 10.74 -10.21
CA ILE A 358 10.70 9.92 -9.42
C ILE A 358 12.03 9.79 -10.16
N CYS A 359 12.02 9.40 -11.44
CA CYS A 359 13.23 9.29 -12.25
C CYS A 359 14.02 10.60 -12.30
N LYS A 360 13.34 11.74 -12.51
CA LYS A 360 13.98 13.07 -12.52
C LYS A 360 14.55 13.49 -11.17
N PHE A 361 13.92 13.07 -10.06
CA PHE A 361 14.50 13.25 -8.74
C PHE A 361 15.68 12.31 -8.49
N MET A 362 15.70 11.12 -9.09
CA MET A 362 16.78 10.15 -8.97
C MET A 362 18.01 10.50 -9.81
N SER A 363 17.83 11.15 -10.96
CA SER A 363 18.90 11.61 -11.85
C SER A 363 19.48 12.98 -11.46
N ASP A 364 18.99 13.60 -10.38
CA ASP A 364 19.31 14.99 -9.97
C ASP A 364 18.93 16.06 -11.02
N GLU A 365 18.15 15.70 -12.05
CA GLU A 365 17.58 16.67 -12.98
C GLU A 365 16.72 17.68 -12.23
N ILE A 366 15.88 17.24 -11.29
CA ILE A 366 15.09 18.13 -10.42
C ILE A 366 15.70 18.18 -9.02
N SER A 367 15.96 19.38 -8.53
CA SER A 367 16.47 19.60 -7.18
C SER A 367 15.53 19.05 -6.10
N SER A 368 16.11 18.30 -5.16
CA SER A 368 15.40 17.75 -3.98
C SER A 368 14.73 18.79 -3.08
N ARG A 369 15.08 20.08 -3.19
CA ARG A 369 14.47 21.20 -2.44
C ARG A 369 13.19 21.74 -3.09
N PHE A 370 12.97 21.47 -4.38
CA PHE A 370 11.85 22.02 -5.14
C PHE A 370 10.48 21.71 -4.51
N PRO A 371 10.15 20.46 -4.14
CA PRO A 371 8.84 20.15 -3.55
C PRO A 371 8.60 20.89 -2.24
N TYR A 372 9.62 21.00 -1.39
CA TYR A 372 9.51 21.70 -0.11
C TYR A 372 9.28 23.19 -0.29
N GLN A 373 10.01 23.82 -1.22
CA GLN A 373 9.85 25.24 -1.52
C GLN A 373 8.45 25.50 -2.08
N PHE A 374 7.98 24.68 -3.02
CA PHE A 374 6.65 24.84 -3.59
C PHE A 374 5.55 24.62 -2.54
N LEU A 375 5.65 23.57 -1.72
CA LEU A 375 4.71 23.32 -0.63
C LEU A 375 4.65 24.48 0.37
N HIS A 376 5.81 25.03 0.76
CA HIS A 376 5.86 26.18 1.67
C HIS A 376 5.17 27.42 1.08
N THR A 377 5.43 27.73 -0.18
CA THR A 377 4.76 28.83 -0.90
C THR A 377 3.24 28.60 -0.96
N THR A 378 2.81 27.39 -1.31
CA THR A 378 1.40 27.01 -1.36
C THR A 378 0.71 27.19 -0.01
N MET A 379 1.29 26.65 1.06
CA MET A 379 0.75 26.79 2.41
C MET A 379 0.69 28.25 2.87
N THR A 380 1.70 29.05 2.54
CA THR A 380 1.76 30.48 2.92
C THR A 380 0.69 31.30 2.20
N LEU A 381 0.46 31.04 0.91
CA LEU A 381 -0.57 31.72 0.14
C LEU A 381 -1.98 31.32 0.59
N LEU A 382 -2.19 30.06 0.96
CA LEU A 382 -3.50 29.55 1.38
C LEU A 382 -3.89 29.95 2.80
N LYS A 383 -2.93 30.17 3.70
CA LYS A 383 -3.22 30.79 5.01
C LYS A 383 -3.95 32.14 4.90
N ASN A 384 -3.67 32.88 3.83
CA ASN A 384 -4.21 34.22 3.60
C ASN A 384 -5.23 34.27 2.44
N GLY A 385 -5.54 33.13 1.83
CA GLY A 385 -6.27 33.06 0.56
C GLY A 385 -7.34 31.98 0.54
N LYS A 386 -8.19 32.00 -0.49
CA LYS A 386 -9.12 30.91 -0.82
C LYS A 386 -8.59 30.14 -2.02
N HIS A 387 -9.07 28.91 -2.21
CA HIS A 387 -8.90 28.19 -3.47
C HIS A 387 -9.68 28.91 -4.58
N ASN A 388 -9.01 29.81 -5.29
CA ASN A 388 -9.61 30.60 -6.37
C ASN A 388 -8.61 30.78 -7.53
N GLU A 389 -9.10 31.38 -8.62
CA GLU A 389 -8.31 31.56 -9.84
C GLU A 389 -7.06 32.41 -9.64
N LYS A 390 -7.13 33.43 -8.76
CA LYS A 390 -5.99 34.29 -8.46
C LYS A 390 -4.86 33.51 -7.78
N THR A 391 -5.21 32.65 -6.81
CA THR A 391 -4.24 31.77 -6.13
C THR A 391 -3.61 30.78 -7.12
N TYR A 392 -4.41 30.20 -8.01
CA TYR A 392 -3.91 29.33 -9.07
C TYR A 392 -2.89 30.02 -9.98
N GLU A 393 -3.19 31.21 -10.50
CA GLU A 393 -2.29 31.92 -11.41
C GLU A 393 -0.96 32.31 -10.74
N ILE A 394 -0.98 32.66 -9.44
CA ILE A 394 0.24 32.91 -8.66
C ILE A 394 1.06 31.62 -8.52
N LEU A 395 0.42 30.52 -8.11
CA LEU A 395 1.10 29.24 -7.91
C LEU A 395 1.62 28.65 -9.22
N LYS A 396 0.90 28.82 -10.32
CA LYS A 396 1.31 28.39 -11.65
C LYS A 396 2.59 29.11 -12.09
N ARG A 397 2.67 30.43 -11.86
CA ARG A 397 3.88 31.22 -12.13
C ARG A 397 5.05 30.80 -11.26
N GLU A 398 4.81 30.57 -9.97
CA GLU A 398 5.85 30.10 -9.05
C GLU A 398 6.31 28.67 -9.38
N LEU A 399 5.40 27.76 -9.74
CA LEU A 399 5.72 26.40 -10.19
C LEU A 399 6.65 26.45 -11.41
N LYS A 400 6.27 27.25 -12.41
CA LYS A 400 7.08 27.50 -13.62
C LYS A 400 8.46 28.09 -13.27
N ARG A 401 8.49 29.17 -12.49
CA ARG A 401 9.71 29.86 -12.09
C ARG A 401 10.68 28.98 -11.30
N VAL A 402 10.17 28.16 -10.37
CA VAL A 402 11.04 27.29 -9.55
C VAL A 402 11.57 26.11 -10.37
N TYR A 403 10.80 25.64 -11.37
CA TYR A 403 11.22 24.59 -12.29
C TYR A 403 12.27 25.10 -13.31
N GLU A 404 11.98 26.17 -14.06
CA GLU A 404 12.85 26.71 -15.12
C GLU A 404 14.22 27.19 -14.62
N ARG A 405 14.32 27.60 -13.34
CA ARG A 405 15.61 27.96 -12.73
C ARG A 405 16.60 26.79 -12.65
N LYS A 406 16.15 25.56 -12.89
CA LYS A 406 16.90 24.33 -12.59
C LYS A 406 16.92 23.31 -13.72
N VAL A 407 15.96 23.34 -14.65
CA VAL A 407 15.77 22.30 -15.68
C VAL A 407 15.29 22.92 -17.00
N GLU A 408 15.94 22.59 -18.12
CA GLU A 408 15.54 22.98 -19.48
C GLU A 408 14.72 21.87 -20.17
N ASP A 409 13.71 21.32 -19.50
CA ASP A 409 12.77 20.34 -20.09
C ASP A 409 11.38 20.95 -20.23
N GLU A 410 11.14 21.59 -21.38
CA GLU A 410 9.88 22.25 -21.71
C GLU A 410 8.71 21.26 -21.84
N VAL A 411 8.99 20.03 -22.30
CA VAL A 411 7.96 19.00 -22.48
C VAL A 411 7.40 18.62 -21.11
N PHE A 412 8.27 18.29 -20.16
CA PHE A 412 7.84 17.94 -18.82
C PHE A 412 7.19 19.11 -18.07
N LEU A 413 7.68 20.35 -18.27
CA LEU A 413 7.05 21.53 -17.70
C LEU A 413 5.59 21.69 -18.20
N SER A 414 5.36 21.44 -19.49
CA SER A 414 4.01 21.51 -20.06
C SER A 414 3.08 20.46 -19.43
N GLU A 415 3.56 19.25 -19.23
CA GLU A 415 2.84 18.16 -18.55
C GLU A 415 2.56 18.49 -17.08
N LEU A 416 3.58 18.99 -16.35
CA LEU A 416 3.48 19.43 -14.96
C LEU A 416 2.39 20.49 -14.78
N LEU A 417 2.38 21.51 -15.65
CA LEU A 417 1.38 22.58 -15.63
C LEU A 417 -0.02 22.08 -16.01
N ARG A 418 -0.10 21.12 -16.95
CA ARG A 418 -1.36 20.50 -17.35
C ARG A 418 -1.98 19.71 -16.19
N ILE A 419 -1.20 18.89 -15.50
CA ILE A 419 -1.68 18.14 -14.33
C ILE A 419 -2.05 19.09 -13.20
N PHE A 420 -1.26 20.14 -12.96
CA PHE A 420 -1.60 21.14 -11.95
C PHE A 420 -2.95 21.81 -12.23
N LYS A 421 -3.24 22.13 -13.50
CA LYS A 421 -4.56 22.60 -13.92
C LYS A 421 -5.65 21.54 -13.70
N ALA A 422 -5.40 20.30 -14.09
CA ALA A 422 -6.36 19.22 -13.92
C ALA A 422 -6.70 18.98 -12.44
N TYR A 423 -5.75 19.14 -11.52
CA TYR A 423 -6.00 19.14 -10.08
C TYR A 423 -6.98 20.24 -9.69
N LYS A 424 -6.73 21.49 -10.12
CA LYS A 424 -7.63 22.63 -9.84
C LYS A 424 -9.08 22.34 -10.21
N ASP A 425 -9.28 21.69 -11.36
CA ASP A 425 -10.60 21.49 -11.94
C ASP A 425 -11.32 20.23 -11.42
N ASN A 426 -10.59 19.25 -10.86
CA ASN A 426 -11.16 17.93 -10.54
C ASN A 426 -11.01 17.47 -9.08
N ILE A 427 -10.21 18.16 -8.25
CA ILE A 427 -9.81 17.68 -6.92
C ILE A 427 -10.10 18.76 -5.86
N ALA A 428 -10.63 18.34 -4.71
CA ALA A 428 -10.81 19.22 -3.55
C ALA A 428 -9.46 19.56 -2.90
N GLU A 429 -9.30 20.81 -2.43
CA GLU A 429 -8.02 21.33 -1.89
C GLU A 429 -6.82 21.09 -2.84
N PRO A 430 -6.97 21.47 -4.13
CA PRO A 430 -6.14 20.93 -5.21
C PRO A 430 -4.65 21.30 -5.08
N PHE A 431 -4.34 22.46 -4.50
CA PHE A 431 -3.00 23.01 -4.52
C PHE A 431 -2.09 22.34 -3.49
N GLU A 432 -2.57 22.11 -2.26
CA GLU A 432 -1.86 21.38 -1.21
C GLU A 432 -1.66 19.92 -1.62
N LYS A 433 -2.70 19.31 -2.18
CA LYS A 433 -2.70 17.92 -2.62
C LYS A 433 -1.67 17.71 -3.73
N PHE A 434 -1.62 18.61 -4.72
CA PHE A 434 -0.60 18.59 -5.77
C PHE A 434 0.81 18.85 -5.22
N ALA A 435 0.99 19.85 -4.34
CA ALA A 435 2.29 20.13 -3.74
C ALA A 435 2.83 18.94 -2.92
N ARG A 436 1.95 18.25 -2.19
CA ARG A 436 2.29 17.01 -1.48
C ARG A 436 2.55 15.83 -2.42
N LEU A 437 1.96 15.80 -3.62
CA LEU A 437 2.26 14.79 -4.63
C LEU A 437 3.71 14.88 -5.08
N LEU A 438 4.20 16.11 -5.33
CA LEU A 438 5.60 16.36 -5.65
C LEU A 438 6.53 15.91 -4.51
N LEU A 439 6.11 16.15 -3.27
CA LEU A 439 6.85 15.72 -2.08
C LEU A 439 6.87 14.20 -1.94
N LEU A 440 5.75 13.52 -2.24
CA LEU A 440 5.65 12.07 -2.27
C LEU A 440 6.60 11.47 -3.31
N ALA A 441 6.59 11.97 -4.55
CA ALA A 441 7.49 11.49 -5.60
C ALA A 441 8.97 11.62 -5.17
N LYS A 442 9.35 12.77 -4.59
CA LYS A 442 10.69 12.97 -4.03
C LYS A 442 11.00 12.04 -2.85
N PHE A 443 10.01 11.69 -2.04
CA PHE A 443 10.18 10.79 -0.90
C PHE A 443 10.48 9.36 -1.37
N ILE A 444 9.71 8.86 -2.34
CA ILE A 444 9.93 7.55 -2.96
C ILE A 444 11.30 7.52 -3.64
N ALA A 445 11.63 8.56 -4.44
CA ALA A 445 12.94 8.68 -5.10
C ALA A 445 14.14 8.67 -4.12
N LYS A 446 13.94 9.10 -2.87
CA LYS A 446 15.00 9.01 -1.85
C LYS A 446 15.22 7.56 -1.41
N GLY A 447 14.15 6.79 -1.23
CA GLY A 447 14.25 5.35 -0.89
C GLY A 447 15.02 4.58 -1.97
N GLU A 448 14.73 4.87 -3.24
CA GLU A 448 15.38 4.17 -4.35
C GLU A 448 16.87 4.52 -4.55
N ARG A 449 17.34 5.67 -4.04
CA ARG A 449 18.74 6.13 -4.17
C ARG A 449 19.71 5.51 -3.17
N ASP A 450 19.21 5.20 -1.97
CA ASP A 450 19.98 4.58 -0.88
C ASP A 450 20.00 3.04 -1.06
#